data_AF-A0A7H1RP23-F1
#
_entry.id   AF-A0A7H1RP23-F1
#
_cell.length_a   1.000
_cell.length_b   1.000
_cell.length_c   1.000
_cell.angle_alpha   90.00
_cell.angle_beta   90.00
_cell.angle_gamma   90.00
#
_symmetry.space_group_name_H-M   'P 1'
#
loop_
_entity.id
_entity.type
_entity.pdbx_description
1 polymer ?
#
loop_
_entity_poly.entity_id
_entity_poly.type
_entity_poly.pdbx_seq_one_letter_code
_entity_poly.pdbx_strand_id
1 'polypeptide(L)' 'MTSTEAAIAVMARLYGPDAETQRRSMPEIADGLHTQLCELYACPSAHTAETVVANLEGARRAVLRYADTLRQEGIG' A
#
# COMPACT_ATOMS: atom_id res chain seq x y z
N MET A 1 25.11 -3.52 -1.82
CA MET A 1 24.25 -3.69 -0.62
C MET A 1 25.14 -3.67 0.60
N THR A 2 24.97 -2.67 1.46
CA THR A 2 25.72 -2.62 2.72
C THR A 2 25.13 -3.65 3.72
N SER A 3 25.93 -4.10 4.69
CA SER A 3 25.52 -5.04 5.75
C SER A 3 24.21 -4.59 6.45
N THR A 4 23.99 -3.28 6.53
CA THR A 4 22.82 -2.66 7.14
C THR A 4 21.53 -2.86 6.34
N GLU A 5 21.55 -2.71 5.01
CA GLU A 5 20.36 -2.90 4.16
C GLU A 5 19.87 -4.36 4.21
N ALA A 6 20.81 -5.29 4.22
CA ALA A 6 20.51 -6.72 4.37
C ALA A 6 19.89 -7.03 5.74
N ALA A 7 20.41 -6.44 6.82
CA ALA A 7 19.85 -6.61 8.15
C ALA A 7 18.43 -6.02 8.27
N ILE A 8 18.18 -4.85 7.68
CA ILE A 8 16.85 -4.23 7.66
C ILE A 8 15.85 -5.11 6.89
N ALA A 9 16.24 -5.65 5.74
CA ALA A 9 15.36 -6.54 4.96
C ALA A 9 15.00 -7.83 5.72
N VAL A 10 15.96 -8.40 6.47
CA VAL A 10 15.71 -9.58 7.32
C VAL A 10 14.77 -9.23 8.48
N MET A 11 14.99 -8.11 9.15
CA MET A 11 14.12 -7.66 10.25
C MET A 11 12.70 -7.36 9.76
N ALA A 12 12.56 -6.71 8.60
CA ALA A 12 11.26 -6.45 7.99
C ALA A 12 10.53 -7.75 7.62
N ARG A 13 11.25 -8.82 7.29
CA ARG A 13 10.65 -10.14 7.04
C ARG A 13 10.23 -10.85 8.33
N LEU A 14 11.02 -10.75 9.40
CA LEU A 14 10.75 -11.44 10.66
C LEU A 14 9.68 -10.75 11.52
N TYR A 15 9.59 -9.42 11.42
CA TYR A 15 8.74 -8.59 12.27
C TYR A 15 7.77 -7.70 11.49
N GLY A 16 7.74 -7.81 10.16
CA GLY A 16 6.76 -7.12 9.33
C GLY A 16 5.34 -7.67 9.50
N PRO A 17 4.31 -6.91 9.10
CA PRO A 17 2.93 -7.38 9.17
C PRO A 17 2.72 -8.57 8.23
N ASP A 18 2.05 -9.61 8.73
CA ASP A 18 1.67 -10.79 7.95
C ASP A 18 0.60 -10.48 6.89
N ALA A 19 0.35 -11.44 5.99
CA ALA A 19 -0.61 -11.29 4.90
C ALA A 19 -2.02 -11.00 5.42
N GLU A 20 -2.45 -11.61 6.52
CA GLU A 20 -3.78 -11.39 7.09
C GLU A 20 -3.96 -9.97 7.63
N THR A 21 -2.95 -9.44 8.33
CA THR A 21 -2.92 -8.07 8.82
C THR A 21 -2.98 -7.08 7.66
N GLN A 22 -2.20 -7.32 6.59
CA GLN A 22 -2.23 -6.49 5.40
C GLN A 22 -3.58 -6.58 4.67
N ARG A 23 -4.17 -7.78 4.54
CA ARG A 23 -5.50 -8.01 3.94
C ARG A 23 -6.58 -7.19 4.62
N ARG A 24 -6.55 -7.07 5.95
CA ARG A 24 -7.52 -6.29 6.74
C ARG A 24 -7.51 -4.80 6.42
N SER A 25 -6.38 -4.27 5.95
CA SER A 25 -6.28 -2.86 5.54
C SER A 25 -6.78 -2.58 4.11
N MET A 26 -6.98 -3.61 3.29
CA MET A 26 -7.37 -3.42 1.88
C MET A 26 -8.73 -2.72 1.71
N PRO A 27 -9.78 -3.02 2.50
CA PRO A 27 -11.05 -2.30 2.41
C PRO A 27 -10.91 -0.80 2.66
N GLU A 28 -10.15 -0.39 3.69
CA GLU A 28 -9.95 1.03 4.02
C GLU A 28 -9.23 1.78 2.89
N ILE A 29 -8.24 1.15 2.25
CA ILE A 29 -7.57 1.71 1.07
C ILE A 29 -8.57 1.88 -0.07
N ALA A 30 -9.41 0.89 -0.34
CA ALA A 30 -10.41 0.94 -1.41
C ALA A 30 -11.44 2.05 -1.17
N ASP A 31 -12.00 2.13 0.04
CA ASP A 31 -12.99 3.13 0.43
C ASP A 31 -12.41 4.56 0.38
N GLY A 32 -11.17 4.72 0.84
CA GLY A 32 -10.46 5.99 0.77
C GLY A 32 -10.23 6.46 -0.67
N LEU A 33 -9.77 5.56 -1.56
CA LEU A 33 -9.58 5.89 -2.98
C LEU A 33 -10.91 6.21 -3.67
N HIS A 34 -11.97 5.44 -3.39
CA HIS A 34 -13.30 5.67 -3.95
C HIS A 34 -13.81 7.06 -3.56
N THR A 35 -13.72 7.41 -2.27
CA THR A 35 -14.16 8.72 -1.76
C THR A 35 -13.43 9.86 -2.46
N GLN A 36 -12.11 9.79 -2.56
CA GLN A 36 -11.31 10.85 -3.18
C GLN A 36 -11.57 11.01 -4.68
N LEU A 37 -11.83 9.90 -5.40
CA LEU A 37 -12.21 9.95 -6.81
C LEU A 37 -13.60 10.59 -7.00
N CYS A 38 -14.56 10.28 -6.14
CA CYS A 38 -15.87 10.91 -6.12
C CYS A 38 -15.78 12.42 -5.82
N GLU A 39 -14.95 12.81 -4.86
CA GLU A 39 -14.69 14.22 -4.54
C GLU A 39 -14.06 14.97 -5.72
N LEU A 40 -13.05 14.37 -6.37
CA LEU A 40 -12.41 14.94 -7.55
C LEU A 40 -13.41 15.12 -8.71
N TYR A 41 -14.32 14.17 -8.90
CA TYR A 41 -15.37 14.26 -9.90
C TYR A 41 -16.37 15.39 -9.58
N ALA A 42 -16.79 15.51 -8.31
CA ALA A 42 -17.77 16.49 -7.88
C ALA A 42 -17.23 17.93 -7.91
N CYS A 43 -15.98 18.13 -7.52
CA CYS A 43 -15.32 19.44 -7.47
C CYS A 43 -13.89 19.34 -8.01
N PRO A 44 -13.70 19.43 -9.33
CA PRO A 44 -12.39 19.25 -9.93
C PRO A 44 -11.46 20.41 -9.57
N SER A 45 -10.28 20.08 -9.04
CA SER A 45 -9.20 21.02 -8.80
C SER A 45 -7.84 20.36 -9.04
N ALA A 46 -6.84 21.15 -9.43
CA ALA A 46 -5.47 20.65 -9.63
C ALA A 46 -4.91 20.05 -8.33
N HIS A 47 -5.14 20.70 -7.20
CA HIS A 47 -4.68 20.24 -5.89
C HIS A 47 -5.29 18.89 -5.50
N THR A 48 -6.61 18.70 -5.70
CA THR A 48 -7.28 17.43 -5.44
C THR A 48 -6.76 16.33 -6.37
N ALA A 49 -6.52 16.65 -7.64
CA ALA A 49 -5.97 15.69 -8.61
C ALA A 49 -4.56 15.22 -8.22
N GLU A 50 -3.67 16.14 -7.83
CA GLU A 50 -2.32 15.82 -7.34
C GLU A 50 -2.36 14.96 -6.07
N THR A 51 -3.28 15.28 -5.15
CA THR A 51 -3.48 14.51 -3.92
C THR A 51 -3.94 13.07 -4.22
N VAL A 52 -4.90 12.90 -5.11
CA VAL A 52 -5.37 11.57 -5.56
C VAL A 52 -4.22 10.76 -6.17
N VAL A 53 -3.39 11.38 -7.02
CA VAL A 53 -2.21 10.71 -7.63
C VAL A 53 -1.24 10.22 -6.55
N ALA A 54 -0.92 11.04 -5.55
CA ALA A 54 -0.03 10.64 -4.46
C ALA A 54 -0.59 9.45 -3.67
N ASN A 55 -1.91 9.44 -3.41
CA ASN A 55 -2.58 8.37 -2.68
C ASN A 55 -2.69 7.08 -3.51
N LEU A 56 -2.90 7.17 -4.82
CA LEU A 56 -2.85 6.02 -5.73
C LEU A 56 -1.46 5.36 -5.73
N GLU A 57 -0.38 6.14 -5.71
CA GLU A 57 0.97 5.59 -5.57
C GLU A 57 1.20 4.95 -4.19
N GLY A 58 0.61 5.52 -3.14
CA GLY A 58 0.58 4.90 -1.81
C GLY A 58 -0.12 3.54 -1.81
N ALA A 59 -1.31 3.47 -2.40
CA ALA A 59 -2.09 2.25 -2.54
C ALA A 59 -1.37 1.20 -3.39
N ARG A 60 -0.77 1.60 -4.52
CA ARG A 60 0.07 0.72 -5.35
C ARG A 60 1.19 0.08 -4.53
N ARG A 61 1.92 0.88 -3.73
CA ARG A 61 2.97 0.35 -2.84
C ARG A 61 2.41 -0.62 -1.80
N ALA A 62 1.24 -0.35 -1.24
CA ALA A 62 0.59 -1.24 -0.27
C ALA A 62 0.21 -2.60 -0.89
N VAL A 63 -0.40 -2.59 -2.08
CA VAL A 63 -0.78 -3.81 -2.80
C VAL A 63 0.45 -4.64 -3.20
N LEU A 64 1.52 -3.99 -3.65
CA LEU A 64 2.77 -4.70 -3.97
C LEU A 64 3.41 -5.35 -2.73
N ARG A 65 3.44 -4.64 -1.59
CA ARG A 65 3.89 -5.24 -0.32
C ARG A 65 3.05 -6.44 0.06
N TYR A 66 1.73 -6.34 -0.09
CA TYR A 66 0.83 -7.45 0.20
C TYR A 66 1.08 -8.66 -0.70
N ALA A 67 1.25 -8.43 -2.01
CA ALA A 67 1.61 -9.48 -2.95
C ALA A 67 2.97 -10.14 -2.62
N ASP A 68 3.96 -9.35 -2.21
CA ASP A 68 5.26 -9.87 -1.79
C ASP A 68 5.15 -10.72 -0.52
N THR A 69 4.36 -10.28 0.47
CA THR A 69 4.10 -11.03 1.70
C THR A 69 3.35 -12.33 1.42
N LEU A 70 2.35 -12.33 0.54
CA LEU A 70 1.66 -13.56 0.10
C LEU A 70 2.64 -14.58 -0.49
N ARG A 71 3.56 -14.14 -1.37
CA ARG A 71 4.59 -15.03 -1.93
C ARG A 71 5.56 -15.56 -0.87
N GLN A 72 5.92 -14.73 0.12
CA GLN A 72 6.81 -15.14 1.21
C GLN A 72 6.16 -16.16 2.15
N GLU A 73 4.85 -16.06 2.34
CA GLU A 73 4.05 -16.99 3.16
C GLU A 73 3.61 -18.26 2.39
N GLY A 74 3.91 -18.34 1.08
CA GLY A 74 3.52 -19.48 0.24
C GLY A 74 2.03 -19.51 -0.10
N ILE A 75 1.35 -18.36 -0.05
CA ILE A 75 -0.07 -18.21 -0.39
C ILE A 75 -0.15 -17.75 -1.85
N GLY A 76 -0.55 -18.65 -2.76
CA GLY A 76 -0.68 -18.38 -4.19
C GLY A 76 -1.08 -19.59 -5.00
#